data_AF-A0AAV5QZ67-F1
#
_entry.id   AF-A0AAV5QZ67-F1
#
_cell.length_a   1.000
_cell.length_b   1.000
_cell.length_c   1.000
_cell.angle_alpha   90.00
_cell.angle_beta   90.00
_cell.angle_gamma   90.00
#
_symmetry.space_group_name_H-M   'P 1'
#
loop_
_entity.id
_entity.type
_entity.pdbx_description
1 polymer ?
#
loop_
_entity_poly.entity_id
_entity_poly.type
_entity_poly.pdbx_seq_one_letter_code
_entity_poly.pdbx_strand_id
1 'polypeptide(L)'
;MFARQSLRTASALRNTTARRSASSLAATVQSLSEKSIYYGKVAVELSKAVYVKEGLQPPTVAEFTKVYECAVAESKKFAKDPNALLALVAKNAQGFSKDEILRYICYFIQVVGFFSLGEIIGRRNVVGYAEHH
;
A
#
# COMPACT_ATOMS: atom_id res chain seq x y z
N MET A 1 8.63 -70.66 11.12
CA MET A 1 7.88 -69.63 10.36
C MET A 1 7.80 -68.25 11.03
N PHE A 2 8.38 -68.02 12.22
CA PHE A 2 8.15 -66.80 13.01
C PHE A 2 8.98 -65.55 12.62
N ALA A 3 10.01 -65.68 11.79
CA ALA A 3 10.92 -64.56 11.47
C ALA A 3 10.43 -63.61 10.34
N ARG A 4 9.39 -63.98 9.58
CA ARG A 4 8.88 -63.16 8.46
C ARG A 4 7.74 -62.21 8.84
N GLN A 5 7.11 -62.39 10.00
CA GLN A 5 6.03 -61.51 10.47
C GLN A 5 6.55 -60.21 11.09
N SER A 6 7.71 -60.23 11.76
CA SER A 6 8.30 -59.06 12.44
C SER A 6 8.79 -57.97 11.48
N LEU A 7 9.24 -58.34 10.28
CA LEU A 7 9.71 -57.38 9.28
C LEU A 7 8.55 -56.66 8.55
N ARG A 8 7.40 -57.32 8.38
CA ARG A 8 6.21 -56.71 7.74
C ARG A 8 5.49 -55.74 8.66
N THR A 9 5.46 -56.00 9.96
CA THR A 9 4.89 -55.08 10.95
C THR A 9 5.75 -53.81 11.07
N ALA A 10 7.09 -53.92 11.13
CA ALA A 10 7.99 -52.76 11.17
C ALA A 10 7.81 -51.80 9.98
N SER A 11 7.60 -52.31 8.76
CA SER A 11 7.30 -51.49 7.58
C SER A 11 5.91 -50.82 7.63
N ALA A 12 4.90 -51.48 8.19
CA ALA A 12 3.55 -50.92 8.32
C ALA A 12 3.50 -49.79 9.37
N LEU A 13 4.28 -49.91 10.44
CA LEU A 13 4.38 -48.93 11.52
C LEU A 13 5.09 -47.65 11.06
N ARG A 14 6.19 -47.76 10.27
CA ARG A 14 6.85 -46.60 9.63
C ARG A 14 5.91 -45.83 8.70
N ASN A 15 5.10 -46.54 7.92
CA ASN A 15 4.13 -45.91 7.01
C ASN A 15 2.98 -45.23 7.77
N THR A 16 2.62 -45.73 8.95
CA THR A 16 1.55 -45.16 9.79
C THR A 16 2.03 -43.89 10.51
N THR A 17 3.27 -43.88 11.02
CA THR A 17 3.85 -42.69 11.66
C THR A 17 4.12 -41.57 10.65
N ALA A 18 4.66 -41.88 9.47
CA ALA A 18 4.85 -40.91 8.39
C ALA A 18 3.52 -40.30 7.90
N ARG A 19 2.46 -41.11 7.79
CA ARG A 19 1.09 -40.63 7.47
C ARG A 19 0.51 -39.75 8.58
N ARG A 20 0.75 -40.06 9.85
CA ARG A 20 0.33 -39.23 10.99
C ARG A 20 1.01 -37.87 10.98
N SER A 21 2.32 -37.82 10.77
CA SER A 21 3.06 -36.55 10.66
C SER A 21 2.63 -35.74 9.44
N ALA A 22 2.37 -36.37 8.29
CA ALA A 22 1.82 -35.70 7.12
C ALA A 22 0.40 -35.16 7.37
N SER A 23 -0.47 -35.91 8.04
CA SER A 23 -1.81 -35.46 8.41
C SER A 23 -1.81 -34.34 9.44
N SER A 24 -0.86 -34.31 10.39
CA SER A 24 -0.74 -33.22 11.35
C SER A 24 -0.17 -31.95 10.71
N LEU A 25 0.78 -32.07 9.78
CA LEU A 25 1.23 -30.91 8.99
C LEU A 25 0.10 -30.36 8.12
N ALA A 26 -0.65 -31.24 7.44
CA ALA A 26 -1.79 -30.83 6.65
C ALA A 26 -2.86 -30.11 7.50
N ALA A 27 -3.14 -30.60 8.70
CA ALA A 27 -4.05 -29.94 9.64
C ALA A 27 -3.52 -28.57 10.09
N THR A 28 -2.22 -28.44 10.36
CA THR A 28 -1.62 -27.15 10.71
C THR A 28 -1.70 -26.17 9.54
N VAL A 29 -1.33 -26.58 8.33
CA VAL A 29 -1.43 -25.75 7.11
C VAL A 29 -2.87 -25.33 6.85
N GLN A 30 -3.83 -26.23 7.00
CA GLN A 30 -5.25 -25.92 6.87
C GLN A 30 -5.68 -24.87 7.91
N SER A 31 -5.28 -25.03 9.17
CA SER A 31 -5.62 -24.06 10.23
C SER A 31 -4.95 -22.70 10.02
N LEU A 32 -3.72 -22.66 9.48
CA LEU A 32 -3.04 -21.42 9.14
C LEU A 32 -3.71 -20.75 7.94
N SER A 33 -4.11 -21.52 6.92
CA SER A 33 -4.84 -21.01 5.77
C SER A 33 -6.15 -20.36 6.18
N GLU A 34 -6.94 -21.03 7.02
CA GLU A 34 -8.21 -20.50 7.53
C GLU A 34 -8.01 -19.20 8.32
N LYS A 35 -6.99 -19.15 9.18
CA LYS A 35 -6.62 -17.93 9.93
C LYS A 35 -6.17 -16.81 8.99
N SER A 36 -5.32 -17.10 8.01
CA SER A 36 -4.86 -16.12 7.03
C SER A 36 -6.00 -15.56 6.20
N ILE A 37 -6.96 -16.38 5.79
CA ILE A 37 -8.16 -15.93 5.09
C ILE A 37 -9.00 -15.01 5.99
N TYR A 38 -9.20 -15.38 7.25
CA TYR A 38 -9.95 -14.55 8.20
C TYR A 38 -9.28 -13.19 8.41
N TYR A 39 -7.99 -13.17 8.74
CA TYR A 39 -7.26 -11.91 8.93
C TYR A 39 -7.14 -11.11 7.64
N GLY A 40 -7.05 -11.76 6.48
CA GLY A 40 -7.09 -11.09 5.18
C GLY A 40 -8.42 -10.36 4.97
N LYS A 41 -9.56 -11.00 5.28
CA LYS A 41 -10.89 -10.34 5.20
C LYS A 41 -10.99 -9.15 6.15
N VAL A 42 -10.56 -9.31 7.39
CA VAL A 42 -10.56 -8.21 8.37
C VAL A 42 -9.69 -7.05 7.92
N ALA A 43 -8.48 -7.35 7.42
CA ALA A 43 -7.58 -6.34 6.89
C ALA A 43 -8.21 -5.58 5.72
N VAL A 44 -8.88 -6.28 4.80
CA VAL A 44 -9.60 -5.64 3.68
C VAL A 44 -10.71 -4.70 4.16
N GLU A 45 -11.55 -5.12 5.11
CA GLU A 45 -12.62 -4.26 5.64
C GLU A 45 -12.05 -3.04 6.40
N LEU A 46 -10.98 -3.24 7.16
CA LEU A 46 -10.27 -2.14 7.82
C LEU A 46 -9.70 -1.15 6.80
N SER A 47 -9.05 -1.67 5.74
CA SER A 47 -8.49 -0.84 4.66
C SER A 47 -9.58 -0.03 3.93
N LYS A 48 -10.78 -0.60 3.71
CA LYS A 48 -11.91 0.15 3.13
C LYS A 48 -12.35 1.30 4.04
N ALA A 49 -12.46 1.06 5.34
CA ALA A 49 -12.85 2.08 6.30
C ALA A 49 -11.84 3.24 6.31
N VAL A 50 -10.54 2.92 6.33
CA VAL A 50 -9.46 3.91 6.27
C VAL A 50 -9.46 4.66 4.93
N TYR A 51 -9.66 3.96 3.81
CA TYR A 51 -9.70 4.58 2.48
C TYR A 51 -10.73 5.71 2.37
N VAL A 52 -11.93 5.50 2.92
CA VAL A 52 -12.99 6.50 2.92
C VAL A 52 -12.73 7.59 3.98
N LYS A 53 -12.30 7.20 5.20
CA LYS A 53 -12.09 8.14 6.31
C LYS A 53 -10.93 9.10 6.08
N GLU A 54 -9.84 8.64 5.46
CA GLU A 54 -8.67 9.44 5.14
C GLU A 54 -8.82 10.20 3.82
N GLY A 55 -9.98 10.12 3.16
CA GLY A 55 -10.23 10.84 1.90
C GLY A 55 -9.33 10.38 0.76
N LEU A 56 -8.91 9.11 0.74
CA LEU A 56 -8.14 8.51 -0.37
C LEU A 56 -9.01 8.23 -1.60
N GLN A 57 -10.33 8.40 -1.48
CA GLN A 57 -11.25 8.38 -2.61
C GLN A 57 -10.97 9.54 -3.58
N PRO A 58 -11.07 9.32 -4.90
CA PRO A 58 -10.93 10.41 -5.85
C PRO A 58 -11.99 11.48 -5.56
N PRO A 59 -11.62 12.77 -5.54
CA PRO A 59 -12.55 13.82 -5.23
C PRO A 59 -13.63 13.96 -6.30
N THR A 60 -14.72 14.61 -5.95
CA THR A 60 -15.82 14.89 -6.87
C THR A 60 -15.38 15.89 -7.95
N VAL A 61 -16.02 15.86 -9.12
CA VAL A 61 -15.70 16.79 -10.22
C VAL A 61 -15.84 18.25 -9.77
N ALA A 62 -16.81 18.55 -8.92
CA ALA A 62 -17.01 19.90 -8.38
C ALA A 62 -15.83 20.38 -7.52
N GLU A 63 -15.25 19.50 -6.69
CA GLU A 63 -14.07 19.82 -5.90
C GLU A 63 -12.84 20.05 -6.79
N PHE A 64 -12.68 19.25 -7.84
CA PHE A 64 -11.64 19.46 -8.84
C PHE A 64 -11.77 20.82 -9.54
N THR A 65 -12.97 21.16 -10.01
CA THR A 65 -13.24 22.46 -10.64
C THR A 65 -12.92 23.60 -9.70
N LYS A 66 -13.32 23.50 -8.43
CA LYS A 66 -13.02 24.53 -7.41
C LYS A 66 -11.52 24.75 -7.23
N VAL A 67 -10.73 23.67 -7.09
CA VAL A 67 -9.27 23.77 -6.94
C VAL A 67 -8.64 24.39 -8.19
N TYR A 68 -9.09 23.98 -9.37
CA TYR A 68 -8.60 24.52 -10.64
C TYR A 68 -8.90 26.02 -10.79
N GLU A 69 -10.13 26.45 -10.51
CA GLU A 69 -10.53 27.85 -10.54
C GLU A 69 -9.74 28.69 -9.54
N CYS A 70 -9.52 28.19 -8.32
CA CYS A 70 -8.67 28.85 -7.33
C CYS A 70 -7.23 29.02 -7.84
N ALA A 71 -6.61 27.96 -8.37
CA ALA A 71 -5.24 27.99 -8.90
C ALA A 71 -5.12 28.97 -10.10
N VAL A 72 -6.09 28.97 -11.00
CA VAL A 72 -6.13 29.89 -12.14
C VAL A 72 -6.34 31.34 -11.67
N ALA A 73 -7.19 31.58 -10.68
CA ALA A 73 -7.41 32.91 -10.14
C ALA A 73 -6.15 33.47 -9.44
N GLU A 74 -5.44 32.64 -8.68
CA GLU A 74 -4.19 33.02 -8.02
C GLU A 74 -3.07 33.28 -9.03
N SER A 75 -2.86 32.39 -10.00
CA SER A 75 -1.85 32.60 -11.05
C SER A 75 -2.09 33.89 -11.85
N LYS A 76 -3.35 34.24 -12.15
CA LYS A 76 -3.69 35.52 -12.78
C LYS A 76 -3.36 36.73 -11.90
N LYS A 77 -3.54 36.64 -10.58
CA LYS A 77 -3.16 37.73 -9.65
C LYS A 77 -1.64 37.92 -9.64
N PHE A 78 -0.89 36.83 -9.60
CA PHE A 78 0.57 36.86 -9.61
C PHE A 78 1.16 37.33 -10.94
N ALA A 79 0.52 37.00 -12.06
CA ALA A 79 0.94 37.47 -13.39
C ALA A 79 0.75 38.99 -13.57
N LYS A 80 -0.24 39.58 -12.89
CA LYS A 80 -0.51 41.03 -12.95
C LYS A 80 0.41 41.83 -12.03
N ASP A 81 0.68 41.32 -10.83
CA ASP A 81 1.52 42.00 -9.84
C ASP A 81 2.69 41.11 -9.39
N PRO A 82 3.83 41.14 -10.10
CA PRO A 82 5.02 40.37 -9.71
C PRO A 82 5.59 40.79 -8.35
N ASN A 83 5.35 42.04 -7.93
CA ASN A 83 5.74 42.53 -6.60
C ASN A 83 4.91 41.89 -5.46
N ALA A 84 3.67 41.46 -5.74
CA ALA A 84 2.84 40.77 -4.75
C ALA A 84 3.39 39.37 -4.43
N LEU A 85 4.02 38.70 -5.39
CA LEU A 85 4.72 37.44 -5.16
C LEU A 85 5.92 37.63 -4.23
N LEU A 86 6.76 38.64 -4.49
CA LEU A 86 7.93 38.91 -3.65
C LEU A 86 7.52 39.27 -2.22
N ALA A 87 6.45 40.02 -2.04
CA ALA A 87 5.90 40.33 -0.73
C ALA A 87 5.36 39.09 0.00
N LEU A 88 4.72 38.16 -0.71
CA LEU A 88 4.25 36.89 -0.16
C LEU A 88 5.41 35.98 0.23
N VAL A 89 6.42 35.84 -0.62
CA VAL A 89 7.62 35.04 -0.33
C VAL A 89 8.37 35.62 0.86
N ALA A 90 8.54 36.94 0.93
CA ALA A 90 9.17 37.61 2.06
C ALA A 90 8.38 37.41 3.36
N LYS A 91 7.04 37.49 3.31
CA LYS A 91 6.18 37.21 4.47
C LYS A 91 6.22 35.74 4.91
N ASN A 92 6.19 34.82 3.96
CA ASN A 92 6.22 33.38 4.25
C ASN A 92 7.59 32.92 4.77
N ALA A 93 8.69 33.49 4.26
CA ALA A 93 10.04 33.19 4.72
C ALA A 93 10.29 33.59 6.19
N GLN A 94 9.55 34.57 6.70
CA GLN A 94 9.69 35.05 8.08
C GLN A 94 8.80 34.32 9.09
N GLY A 95 7.84 33.49 8.62
CA GLY A 95 6.73 33.03 9.45
C GLY A 95 6.52 31.53 9.61
N PHE A 96 7.26 30.68 8.88
CA PHE A 96 7.01 29.24 8.96
C PHE A 96 7.46 28.62 10.29
N SER A 97 6.53 27.99 10.98
CA SER A 97 6.84 27.10 12.09
C SER A 97 7.56 25.85 11.58
N LYS A 98 8.44 25.26 12.40
CA LYS A 98 9.11 23.98 12.09
C LYS A 98 8.09 22.87 11.76
N ASP A 99 6.94 22.89 12.41
CA ASP A 99 5.86 21.92 12.19
C ASP A 99 5.17 22.10 10.84
N GLU A 100 5.04 23.35 10.37
CA GLU A 100 4.45 23.65 9.06
C GLU A 100 5.36 23.18 7.93
N ILE A 101 6.66 23.42 8.07
CA ILE A 101 7.68 22.94 7.12
C ILE A 101 7.62 21.43 7.03
N LEU A 102 7.58 20.74 8.18
CA LEU A 102 7.50 19.28 8.20
C LEU A 102 6.24 18.79 7.50
N ARG A 103 5.09 19.43 7.74
CA ARG A 103 3.82 19.10 7.07
C ARG A 103 3.90 19.28 5.56
N TYR A 104 4.46 20.39 5.07
CA TYR A 104 4.62 20.61 3.63
C TYR A 104 5.57 19.61 2.99
N ILE A 105 6.66 19.25 3.68
CA ILE A 105 7.57 18.19 3.23
C ILE A 105 6.84 16.86 3.13
N CYS A 106 6.04 16.48 4.14
CA CYS A 106 5.23 15.26 4.09
C CYS A 106 4.28 15.25 2.89
N TYR A 107 3.59 16.36 2.62
CA TYR A 107 2.73 16.48 1.44
C TYR A 107 3.51 16.39 0.13
N PHE A 108 4.69 17.01 0.06
CA PHE A 108 5.55 16.92 -1.12
C PHE A 108 6.00 15.47 -1.39
N ILE A 109 6.48 14.77 -0.36
CA ILE A 109 6.85 13.36 -0.45
C ILE A 109 5.65 12.51 -0.90
N GLN A 110 4.46 12.80 -0.38
CA GLN A 110 3.24 12.09 -0.78
C GLN A 110 2.89 12.30 -2.25
N VAL A 111 3.02 13.53 -2.78
CA VAL A 111 2.80 13.83 -4.21
C VAL A 111 3.81 13.10 -5.08
N VAL A 112 5.10 13.12 -4.72
CA VAL A 112 6.16 12.38 -5.43
C VAL A 112 5.92 10.88 -5.38
N GLY A 113 5.44 10.36 -4.24
CA GLY A 113 5.03 8.98 -4.08
C GLY A 113 3.91 8.59 -5.03
N PHE A 114 2.82 9.38 -5.09
CA PHE A 114 1.70 9.12 -6.01
C PHE A 114 2.10 9.24 -7.48
N PHE A 115 2.98 10.19 -7.83
CA PHE A 115 3.53 10.28 -9.18
C PHE A 115 4.27 9.00 -9.59
N SER A 116 5.13 8.50 -8.69
CA SER A 116 5.90 7.27 -8.91
C SER A 116 5.00 6.03 -8.99
N LEU A 117 3.95 5.96 -8.16
CA LEU A 117 2.92 4.92 -8.25
C LEU A 117 2.17 4.98 -9.59
N GLY A 118 1.87 6.18 -10.10
CA GLY A 118 1.29 6.38 -11.42
C GLY A 118 2.19 5.83 -12.53
N GLU A 119 3.51 6.07 -12.46
CA GLU A 119 4.46 5.48 -13.41
C GLU A 119 4.48 3.95 -13.33
N ILE A 120 4.47 3.36 -12.14
CA ILE A 120 4.45 1.90 -11.95
C ILE A 120 3.20 1.30 -12.60
N ILE A 121 2.03 1.90 -12.38
CA ILE A 121 0.77 1.46 -12.97
C ILE A 121 0.79 1.65 -14.49
N GLY A 122 1.26 2.80 -14.98
CA GLY A 122 1.35 3.10 -16.41
C GLY A 122 2.29 2.16 -17.16
N ARG A 123 3.44 1.81 -16.55
CA ARG A 123 4.41 0.85 -17.11
C ARG A 123 4.06 -0.61 -16.85
N ARG A 124 3.12 -0.89 -15.94
CA ARG A 124 2.74 -2.23 -15.44
C ARG A 124 3.94 -3.04 -14.91
N ASN A 125 5.00 -2.36 -14.49
CA ASN A 125 6.24 -2.96 -14.01
C ASN A 125 6.67 -2.26 -12.72
N VAL A 126 6.97 -3.05 -11.69
CA VAL A 126 7.38 -2.56 -10.36
C VAL A 126 8.83 -2.09 -10.39
N VAL A 127 9.67 -2.75 -11.18
CA VAL A 127 11.11 -2.45 -11.29
C VAL A 127 11.48 -2.37 -12.76
N GLY A 128 12.08 -1.24 -13.15
CA GLY A 128 12.57 -1.02 -14.51
C GLY A 128 11.49 -1.05 -15.59
N TYR A 129 11.94 -1.12 -16.84
CA TYR A 129 11.12 -1.49 -17.97
C TYR A 129 11.25 -3.00 -18.16
N ALA A 130 10.19 -3.64 -18.69
CA ALA A 130 10.31 -5.02 -19.13
C ALA A 130 11.46 -5.10 -20.14
N GLU A 131 12.54 -5.77 -19.79
CA GLU A 131 13.62 -6.04 -20.73
C GLU A 131 13.02 -6.86 -21.87
N HIS A 132 13.14 -6.35 -23.09
CA HIS A 132 12.82 -7.12 -24.29
C HIS A 132 13.85 -8.25 -24.40
N HIS A 133 13.42 -9.47 -24.06
CA HIS A 133 14.06 -10.73 -24.43
C HIS A 133 13.10 -11.54 -25.29
#